data_AF-A0A5T9A9J2-F1
#
_entry.id   AF-A0A5T9A9J2-F1
#
_cell.length_a   1.000
_cell.length_b   1.000
_cell.length_c   1.000
_cell.angle_alpha   90.00
_cell.angle_beta   90.00
_cell.angle_gamma   90.00
#
_symmetry.space_group_name_H-M   'P 1'
#
loop_
_entity.id
_entity.type
_entity.pdbx_description
1 polymer ?
#
loop_
_entity_poly.entity_id
_entity_poly.type
_entity_poly.pdbx_seq_one_letter_code
_entity_poly.pdbx_strand_id
1 'polypeptide(L)'
;VDMAGNAIFDDSAKSDKGWTQDYTLADLPNHGWVFNNTSVTAGGDVSLKGAGFTNSVVTITNGNLSIDNGGPAPLTGTTLTVDGGVNVHAGAGSIDLKNGNISAKGNITLKADAGSIAISGKNASVKANITSTEGGVNLVSMQAINITNANFLADKDISLNVASEVMGTLGIGNASFTSQSGDVDLFLDTKKINPIITTVDSQYGGLIFSGENSFEAKNINISALSSKDARGFSLLFESGAILNLKGETHINASNESNGTRSNEAGLGSRYRRTQINVSDGDLYITASALSGSAILSLAATGQWADAGFEFVLNNSNLYIDANSKFRNGITLGGYGGSTYANGLTFKGNGNVSVHGQGALGGIILSRLYTGELDGNVQLTGVGGSAAGIDASLNTVFQGGVSLSGSSADDVGVLLSFGPGIQEHNMNLNGSNVAGSSENGSAGILIKGKNISFTNGTLTGTATSGNGSG
;
A
#
# COMPACT_ATOMS: atom_id res chain seq x y z
N VAL A 1 -17.56 34.12 -2.38
CA VAL A 1 -18.68 34.95 -1.88
C VAL A 1 -19.13 34.37 -0.56
N ASP A 2 -19.04 35.15 0.52
CA ASP A 2 -19.60 34.75 1.82
C ASP A 2 -21.10 35.07 1.84
N MET A 3 -21.93 34.08 2.12
CA MET A 3 -23.39 34.21 2.15
C MET A 3 -23.93 34.46 3.57
N ALA A 4 -23.06 34.52 4.59
CA ALA A 4 -23.43 34.79 5.97
C ALA A 4 -24.52 33.86 6.54
N GLY A 5 -24.51 32.59 6.10
CA GLY A 5 -25.47 31.56 6.52
C GLY A 5 -26.78 31.56 5.71
N ASN A 6 -26.98 32.51 4.79
CA ASN A 6 -28.17 32.54 3.95
C ASN A 6 -28.10 31.46 2.85
N ALA A 7 -29.25 30.90 2.48
CA ALA A 7 -29.35 29.98 1.36
C ALA A 7 -29.05 30.71 0.03
N ILE A 8 -28.16 30.14 -0.78
CA ILE A 8 -27.93 30.62 -2.16
C ILE A 8 -29.00 30.07 -3.11
N PHE A 9 -29.56 28.91 -2.79
CA PHE A 9 -30.62 28.28 -3.58
C PHE A 9 -31.58 27.48 -2.70
N ASP A 10 -32.87 27.71 -2.91
CA ASP A 10 -33.97 26.92 -2.33
C ASP A 10 -35.12 26.86 -3.34
N ASP A 11 -35.53 25.65 -3.72
CA ASP A 11 -36.69 25.40 -4.58
C ASP A 11 -37.82 24.66 -3.86
N SER A 12 -37.78 24.49 -2.54
CA SER A 12 -38.73 23.69 -1.77
C SER A 12 -40.19 24.08 -2.05
N ALA A 13 -40.48 25.37 -2.24
CA ALA A 13 -41.80 25.90 -2.56
C ALA A 13 -42.15 25.99 -4.06
N LYS A 14 -41.22 25.68 -4.98
CA LYS A 14 -41.41 25.84 -6.44
C LYS A 14 -42.02 24.58 -7.06
N SER A 15 -42.73 24.75 -8.18
CA SER A 15 -43.20 23.61 -9.00
C SER A 15 -42.07 23.01 -9.82
N ASP A 16 -41.25 23.86 -10.44
CA ASP A 16 -40.08 23.46 -11.20
C ASP A 16 -38.90 23.31 -10.24
N LYS A 17 -38.30 22.12 -10.24
CA LYS A 17 -37.24 21.73 -9.30
C LYS A 17 -35.89 21.63 -10.01
N GLY A 18 -34.82 21.82 -9.25
CA GLY A 18 -33.43 21.74 -9.71
C GLY A 18 -32.78 23.10 -9.93
N TRP A 19 -31.46 23.08 -10.13
CA TRP A 19 -30.65 24.28 -10.30
C TRP A 19 -29.58 24.08 -11.37
N THR A 20 -29.78 24.71 -12.52
CA THR A 20 -28.79 24.70 -13.61
C THR A 20 -28.22 26.10 -13.76
N GLN A 21 -26.90 26.24 -13.63
CA GLN A 21 -26.24 27.53 -13.79
C GLN A 21 -24.79 27.37 -14.26
N ASP A 22 -24.39 28.26 -15.16
CA ASP A 22 -23.01 28.41 -15.59
C ASP A 22 -22.42 29.70 -15.00
N TYR A 23 -21.37 29.56 -14.19
CA TYR A 23 -20.63 30.63 -13.55
C TYR A 23 -19.26 30.87 -14.22
N THR A 24 -18.97 30.20 -15.32
CA THR A 24 -17.75 30.41 -16.09
C THR A 24 -17.83 31.71 -16.91
N LEU A 25 -16.66 32.19 -17.33
CA LEU A 25 -16.52 33.34 -18.21
C LEU A 25 -15.72 32.89 -19.44
N ALA A 26 -16.16 33.29 -20.63
CA ALA A 26 -15.56 32.85 -21.89
C ALA A 26 -14.04 33.09 -21.96
N ASP A 27 -13.57 34.25 -21.46
CA ASP A 27 -12.16 34.63 -21.49
C ASP A 27 -11.36 34.09 -20.28
N LEU A 28 -12.04 33.50 -19.30
CA LEU A 28 -11.47 32.99 -18.05
C LEU A 28 -12.02 31.58 -17.75
N PRO A 29 -11.69 30.57 -18.57
CA PRO A 29 -12.31 29.23 -18.52
C PRO A 29 -12.02 28.45 -17.23
N ASN A 30 -10.98 28.83 -16.48
CA ASN A 30 -10.60 28.20 -15.21
C ASN A 30 -11.12 28.98 -13.99
N HIS A 31 -11.86 30.07 -14.20
CA HIS A 31 -12.46 30.84 -13.11
C HIS A 31 -13.81 30.25 -12.69
N GLY A 32 -14.19 30.57 -11.46
CA GLY A 32 -15.47 30.16 -10.90
C GLY A 32 -15.79 30.91 -9.61
N TRP A 33 -16.99 30.67 -9.10
CA TRP A 33 -17.51 31.24 -7.88
C TRP A 33 -17.46 30.20 -6.77
N VAL A 34 -16.85 30.57 -5.65
CA VAL A 34 -16.89 29.76 -4.43
C VAL A 34 -17.90 30.37 -3.48
N PHE A 35 -18.99 29.65 -3.20
CA PHE A 35 -20.00 30.04 -2.23
C PHE A 35 -19.59 29.53 -0.85
N ASN A 36 -19.42 30.46 0.09
CA ASN A 36 -19.00 30.16 1.44
C ASN A 36 -20.16 30.36 2.42
N ASN A 37 -20.26 29.49 3.42
CA ASN A 37 -21.19 29.63 4.53
C ASN A 37 -22.64 29.80 4.03
N THR A 38 -23.10 28.84 3.24
CA THR A 38 -24.42 28.87 2.60
C THR A 38 -25.11 27.50 2.63
N SER A 39 -26.35 27.48 2.17
CA SER A 39 -27.09 26.25 1.92
C SER A 39 -27.72 26.22 0.51
N VAL A 40 -27.87 24.99 0.00
CA VAL A 40 -28.59 24.66 -1.24
C VAL A 40 -29.61 23.59 -0.88
N THR A 41 -30.88 23.84 -1.19
CA THR A 41 -31.96 22.83 -1.10
C THR A 41 -32.64 22.71 -2.45
N ALA A 42 -32.49 21.55 -3.09
CA ALA A 42 -33.08 21.28 -4.40
C ALA A 42 -33.93 19.99 -4.40
N GLY A 43 -35.08 20.05 -5.05
CA GLY A 43 -35.98 18.92 -5.26
C GLY A 43 -35.71 18.12 -6.54
N GLY A 44 -34.74 18.55 -7.36
CA GLY A 44 -34.40 17.95 -8.66
C GLY A 44 -32.91 18.09 -8.96
N ASP A 45 -32.49 17.83 -10.20
CA ASP A 45 -31.07 17.86 -10.60
C ASP A 45 -30.42 19.23 -10.38
N VAL A 46 -29.19 19.23 -9.89
CA VAL A 46 -28.33 20.40 -9.77
C VAL A 46 -27.14 20.25 -10.70
N SER A 47 -27.00 21.13 -11.68
CA SER A 47 -25.93 21.11 -12.69
C SER A 47 -25.24 22.47 -12.74
N LEU A 48 -24.05 22.54 -12.16
CA LEU A 48 -23.28 23.78 -12.02
C LEU A 48 -21.97 23.71 -12.80
N LYS A 49 -21.61 24.82 -13.44
CA LYS A 49 -20.28 25.02 -14.03
C LYS A 49 -19.58 26.20 -13.38
N GLY A 50 -18.28 26.07 -13.15
CA GLY A 50 -17.48 27.12 -12.50
C GLY A 50 -17.95 27.44 -11.08
N ALA A 51 -18.38 26.44 -10.31
CA ALA A 51 -18.91 26.62 -8.96
C ALA A 51 -18.17 25.78 -7.92
N GLY A 52 -18.03 26.29 -6.71
CA GLY A 52 -17.51 25.55 -5.56
C GLY A 52 -18.22 25.97 -4.28
N PHE A 53 -18.05 25.17 -3.23
CA PHE A 53 -18.70 25.37 -1.94
C PHE A 53 -17.72 25.22 -0.79
N THR A 54 -17.74 26.15 0.16
CA THR A 54 -16.98 26.00 1.40
C THR A 54 -17.86 26.22 2.62
N ASN A 55 -17.66 25.42 3.67
CA ASN A 55 -18.43 25.51 4.91
C ASN A 55 -19.94 25.56 4.66
N SER A 56 -20.43 24.74 3.72
CA SER A 56 -21.80 24.84 3.20
C SER A 56 -22.55 23.50 3.33
N VAL A 57 -23.87 23.55 3.22
CA VAL A 57 -24.74 22.37 3.23
C VAL A 57 -25.53 22.31 1.93
N VAL A 58 -25.34 21.24 1.15
CA VAL A 58 -26.06 21.00 -0.11
C VAL A 58 -26.93 19.77 0.05
N THR A 59 -28.24 19.93 -0.12
CA THR A 59 -29.23 18.86 0.00
C THR A 59 -30.05 18.76 -1.29
N ILE A 60 -30.07 17.58 -1.91
CA ILE A 60 -30.81 17.30 -3.14
C ILE A 60 -31.66 16.05 -2.92
N THR A 61 -32.99 16.18 -3.00
CA THR A 61 -33.91 15.12 -2.51
C THR A 61 -34.59 14.27 -3.57
N ASN A 62 -34.44 14.57 -4.88
CA ASN A 62 -34.87 13.68 -5.99
C ASN A 62 -34.06 13.96 -7.27
N GLY A 63 -32.74 14.07 -7.16
CA GLY A 63 -31.89 14.42 -8.30
C GLY A 63 -30.42 14.19 -8.04
N ASN A 64 -29.62 14.47 -9.06
CA ASN A 64 -28.17 14.33 -9.05
C ASN A 64 -27.49 15.68 -8.79
N LEU A 65 -26.26 15.64 -8.32
CA LEU A 65 -25.36 16.78 -8.30
C LEU A 65 -24.29 16.62 -9.38
N SER A 66 -24.15 17.60 -10.26
CA SER A 66 -23.02 17.74 -11.17
C SER A 66 -22.36 19.09 -10.99
N ILE A 67 -21.07 19.09 -10.63
CA ILE A 67 -20.20 20.28 -10.63
C ILE A 67 -19.11 20.04 -11.67
N ASP A 68 -19.13 20.81 -12.76
CA ASP A 68 -18.21 20.69 -13.88
C ASP A 68 -17.38 21.97 -14.04
N ASN A 69 -16.17 21.95 -13.48
CA ASN A 69 -15.28 23.11 -13.49
C ASN A 69 -14.12 22.89 -14.45
N GLY A 70 -13.87 23.87 -15.32
CA GLY A 70 -12.60 23.96 -16.05
C GLY A 70 -11.41 24.24 -15.12
N GLY A 71 -11.66 24.85 -13.95
CA GLY A 71 -10.70 25.10 -12.88
C GLY A 71 -10.87 24.18 -11.66
N PRO A 72 -10.41 24.60 -10.46
CA PRO A 72 -10.57 23.83 -9.23
C PRO A 72 -12.03 23.67 -8.81
N ALA A 73 -12.33 22.61 -8.05
CA ALA A 73 -13.65 22.40 -7.43
C ALA A 73 -13.51 22.28 -5.90
N PRO A 74 -13.45 23.41 -5.18
CA PRO A 74 -13.34 23.40 -3.72
C PRO A 74 -14.67 22.98 -3.08
N LEU A 75 -14.59 22.04 -2.14
CA LEU A 75 -15.68 21.50 -1.33
C LEU A 75 -15.32 21.48 0.17
N THR A 76 -14.33 22.28 0.58
CA THR A 76 -13.77 22.26 1.94
C THR A 76 -14.83 22.61 2.98
N GLY A 77 -14.99 21.75 4.00
CA GLY A 77 -15.98 21.93 5.06
C GLY A 77 -17.44 21.80 4.59
N THR A 78 -17.66 21.33 3.36
CA THR A 78 -19.00 21.20 2.78
C THR A 78 -19.59 19.82 3.03
N THR A 79 -20.87 19.77 3.37
CA THR A 79 -21.65 18.53 3.47
C THR A 79 -22.60 18.43 2.27
N LEU A 80 -22.44 17.38 1.47
CA LEU A 80 -23.31 17.05 0.34
C LEU A 80 -24.21 15.87 0.72
N THR A 81 -25.53 16.03 0.60
CA THR A 81 -26.52 14.96 0.77
C THR A 81 -27.40 14.90 -0.48
N VAL A 82 -27.34 13.81 -1.22
CA VAL A 82 -27.92 13.72 -2.58
C VAL A 82 -28.65 12.39 -2.75
N ASP A 83 -29.92 12.44 -3.16
CA ASP A 83 -30.71 11.23 -3.40
C ASP A 83 -30.29 10.50 -4.68
N GLY A 84 -29.74 11.19 -5.67
CA GLY A 84 -29.14 10.60 -6.87
C GLY A 84 -27.64 10.33 -6.71
N GLY A 85 -26.91 10.47 -7.81
CA GLY A 85 -25.44 10.44 -7.85
C GLY A 85 -24.79 11.82 -7.67
N VAL A 86 -23.50 11.80 -7.37
CA VAL A 86 -22.65 12.99 -7.25
C VAL A 86 -21.51 12.89 -8.25
N ASN A 87 -21.36 13.89 -9.12
CA ASN A 87 -20.27 14.00 -10.07
C ASN A 87 -19.57 15.36 -9.89
N VAL A 88 -18.29 15.34 -9.51
CA VAL A 88 -17.48 16.55 -9.35
C VAL A 88 -16.27 16.43 -10.25
N HIS A 89 -16.11 17.41 -11.13
CA HIS A 89 -15.03 17.46 -12.11
C HIS A 89 -14.24 18.76 -11.97
N ALA A 90 -12.91 18.64 -11.97
CA ALA A 90 -11.96 19.73 -12.06
C ALA A 90 -10.98 19.48 -13.22
N GLY A 91 -11.05 20.32 -14.26
CA GLY A 91 -10.13 20.24 -15.41
C GLY A 91 -8.70 20.62 -15.01
N ALA A 92 -8.50 21.90 -14.69
CA ALA A 92 -7.26 22.45 -14.17
C ALA A 92 -7.35 22.67 -12.66
N GLY A 93 -6.50 22.01 -11.89
CA GLY A 93 -6.46 22.14 -10.43
C GLY A 93 -7.14 21.00 -9.70
N SER A 94 -7.46 21.22 -8.42
CA SER A 94 -7.75 20.14 -7.47
C SER A 94 -9.21 20.14 -7.00
N ILE A 95 -9.67 18.98 -6.56
CA ILE A 95 -10.86 18.81 -5.73
C ILE A 95 -10.40 18.75 -4.27
N ASP A 96 -10.87 19.68 -3.44
CA ASP A 96 -10.54 19.73 -2.02
C ASP A 96 -11.80 19.50 -1.18
N LEU A 97 -11.92 18.33 -0.56
CA LEU A 97 -13.01 17.94 0.34
C LEU A 97 -12.48 17.79 1.78
N LYS A 98 -11.48 18.58 2.18
CA LYS A 98 -11.03 18.58 3.57
C LYS A 98 -12.17 19.01 4.48
N ASN A 99 -12.36 18.28 5.57
CA ASN A 99 -13.41 18.51 6.58
C ASN A 99 -14.84 18.38 6.01
N GLY A 100 -15.01 17.85 4.80
CA GLY A 100 -16.30 17.68 4.14
C GLY A 100 -16.85 16.26 4.23
N ASN A 101 -18.10 16.09 3.80
CA ASN A 101 -18.76 14.78 3.69
C ASN A 101 -19.59 14.72 2.40
N ILE A 102 -19.72 13.52 1.83
CA ILE A 102 -20.62 13.24 0.71
C ILE A 102 -21.46 12.02 1.05
N SER A 103 -22.78 12.16 1.02
CA SER A 103 -23.73 11.07 1.09
C SER A 103 -24.59 11.06 -0.16
N ALA A 104 -24.60 9.94 -0.87
CA ALA A 104 -25.38 9.72 -2.08
C ALA A 104 -26.12 8.37 -2.01
N LYS A 105 -27.23 8.19 -2.74
CA LYS A 105 -27.71 6.83 -3.03
C LYS A 105 -26.97 6.27 -4.22
N GLY A 106 -26.89 7.03 -5.31
CA GLY A 106 -26.16 6.67 -6.52
C GLY A 106 -24.64 6.82 -6.40
N ASN A 107 -23.95 6.66 -7.53
CA ASN A 107 -22.49 6.73 -7.59
C ASN A 107 -21.94 8.09 -7.16
N ILE A 108 -20.76 8.07 -6.53
CA ILE A 108 -19.96 9.27 -6.25
C ILE A 108 -18.72 9.23 -7.13
N THR A 109 -18.58 10.19 -8.03
CA THR A 109 -17.42 10.35 -8.91
C THR A 109 -16.72 11.67 -8.65
N LEU A 110 -15.43 11.61 -8.32
CA LEU A 110 -14.56 12.79 -8.22
C LEU A 110 -13.43 12.65 -9.24
N LYS A 111 -13.32 13.59 -10.17
CA LYS A 111 -12.34 13.53 -11.27
C LYS A 111 -11.54 14.83 -11.37
N ALA A 112 -10.21 14.71 -11.26
CA ALA A 112 -9.27 15.82 -11.44
C ALA A 112 -8.31 15.53 -12.61
N ASP A 113 -8.47 16.22 -13.73
CA ASP A 113 -7.74 15.92 -14.97
C ASP A 113 -6.27 16.36 -14.91
N ALA A 114 -5.95 17.47 -14.24
CA ALA A 114 -4.57 17.95 -14.14
C ALA A 114 -4.09 18.22 -12.70
N GLY A 115 -4.92 17.93 -11.70
CA GLY A 115 -4.60 18.17 -10.30
C GLY A 115 -5.00 17.03 -9.39
N SER A 116 -5.07 17.33 -8.09
CA SER A 116 -5.20 16.31 -7.04
C SER A 116 -6.62 16.25 -6.46
N ILE A 117 -6.91 15.14 -5.78
CA ILE A 117 -8.08 15.01 -4.91
C ILE A 117 -7.58 14.89 -3.48
N ALA A 118 -8.05 15.77 -2.60
CA ALA A 118 -7.71 15.74 -1.17
C ALA A 118 -8.98 15.53 -0.32
N ILE A 119 -8.98 14.48 0.49
CA ILE A 119 -10.08 14.15 1.40
C ILE A 119 -9.49 13.96 2.79
N SER A 120 -9.96 14.75 3.76
CA SER A 120 -9.53 14.56 5.13
C SER A 120 -10.60 14.85 6.16
N GLY A 121 -10.58 14.11 7.26
CA GLY A 121 -11.36 14.47 8.44
C GLY A 121 -10.94 15.81 9.04
N LYS A 122 -11.79 16.35 9.92
CA LYS A 122 -11.58 17.64 10.60
C LYS A 122 -10.39 17.63 11.55
N ASN A 123 -10.18 16.50 12.21
CA ASN A 123 -9.09 16.23 13.16
C ASN A 123 -9.03 14.71 13.39
N ALA A 124 -8.11 14.23 14.23
CA ALA A 124 -7.89 12.79 14.46
C ALA A 124 -9.12 12.00 14.96
N SER A 125 -10.14 12.64 15.55
CA SER A 125 -11.35 11.96 16.06
C SER A 125 -12.58 12.13 15.18
N VAL A 126 -12.56 13.06 14.22
CA VAL A 126 -13.68 13.34 13.32
C VAL A 126 -13.28 13.07 11.88
N LYS A 127 -13.72 11.93 11.36
CA LYS A 127 -13.45 11.49 10.00
C LYS A 127 -14.33 12.19 8.97
N ALA A 128 -13.83 12.34 7.75
CA ALA A 128 -14.65 12.61 6.59
C ALA A 128 -15.39 11.33 6.17
N ASN A 129 -16.64 11.43 5.73
CA ASN A 129 -17.44 10.28 5.29
C ASN A 129 -17.85 10.45 3.83
N ILE A 130 -17.55 9.42 3.04
CA ILE A 130 -17.95 9.28 1.63
C ILE A 130 -18.83 8.03 1.55
N THR A 131 -20.12 8.23 1.35
CA THR A 131 -21.12 7.16 1.47
C THR A 131 -21.99 7.10 0.22
N SER A 132 -21.95 5.99 -0.49
CA SER A 132 -22.89 5.64 -1.56
C SER A 132 -23.70 4.42 -1.11
N THR A 133 -25.01 4.58 -0.92
CA THR A 133 -25.84 3.50 -0.32
C THR A 133 -26.36 2.46 -1.32
N GLU A 134 -26.35 2.76 -2.61
CA GLU A 134 -26.80 1.87 -3.70
C GLU A 134 -25.77 1.79 -4.86
N GLY A 135 -24.79 2.70 -4.88
CA GLY A 135 -23.77 2.80 -5.92
C GLY A 135 -22.34 2.57 -5.42
N GLY A 136 -21.40 2.93 -6.28
CA GLY A 136 -19.96 2.89 -6.03
C GLY A 136 -19.35 4.27 -5.79
N VAL A 137 -18.05 4.27 -5.47
CA VAL A 137 -17.24 5.47 -5.29
C VAL A 137 -16.03 5.41 -6.22
N ASN A 138 -15.87 6.37 -7.12
CA ASN A 138 -14.77 6.41 -8.08
C ASN A 138 -14.01 7.73 -8.03
N LEU A 139 -12.73 7.68 -7.69
CA LEU A 139 -11.84 8.83 -7.62
C LEU A 139 -10.76 8.67 -8.69
N VAL A 140 -10.62 9.66 -9.56
CA VAL A 140 -9.65 9.64 -10.65
C VAL A 140 -8.83 10.92 -10.64
N SER A 141 -7.51 10.80 -10.61
CA SER A 141 -6.59 11.93 -10.68
C SER A 141 -5.38 11.61 -11.56
N MET A 142 -4.89 12.59 -12.33
CA MET A 142 -3.62 12.44 -13.05
C MET A 142 -2.40 12.91 -12.23
N GLN A 143 -2.60 13.35 -10.98
CA GLN A 143 -1.54 13.85 -10.11
C GLN A 143 -1.52 13.16 -8.75
N ALA A 144 -2.57 13.29 -7.94
CA ALA A 144 -2.58 12.67 -6.63
C ALA A 144 -3.98 12.47 -6.07
N ILE A 145 -4.14 11.40 -5.29
CA ILE A 145 -5.25 11.22 -4.37
C ILE A 145 -4.65 11.11 -2.98
N ASN A 146 -5.03 12.02 -2.08
CA ASN A 146 -4.56 12.03 -0.69
C ASN A 146 -5.76 11.91 0.24
N ILE A 147 -5.84 10.79 0.94
CA ILE A 147 -6.89 10.45 1.88
C ILE A 147 -6.29 10.36 3.28
N THR A 148 -6.84 11.12 4.22
CA THR A 148 -6.39 11.05 5.62
C THR A 148 -7.55 11.13 6.59
N ASN A 149 -7.67 10.15 7.47
CA ASN A 149 -8.73 10.11 8.49
C ASN A 149 -10.13 10.20 7.86
N ALA A 150 -10.48 9.23 7.01
CA ALA A 150 -11.72 9.19 6.26
C ALA A 150 -12.33 7.79 6.24
N ASN A 151 -13.65 7.71 6.06
CA ASN A 151 -14.39 6.47 5.85
C ASN A 151 -15.04 6.50 4.46
N PHE A 152 -14.90 5.40 3.73
CA PHE A 152 -15.57 5.13 2.49
C PHE A 152 -16.51 3.94 2.69
N LEU A 153 -17.78 4.13 2.36
CA LEU A 153 -18.80 3.09 2.38
C LEU A 153 -19.54 3.10 1.05
N ALA A 154 -19.56 1.98 0.36
CA ALA A 154 -20.26 1.82 -0.91
C ALA A 154 -21.01 0.48 -0.95
N ASP A 155 -22.16 0.43 -1.61
CA ASP A 155 -22.79 -0.86 -1.94
C ASP A 155 -21.99 -1.58 -3.03
N LYS A 156 -21.51 -0.83 -4.03
CA LYS A 156 -20.70 -1.32 -5.16
C LYS A 156 -19.22 -0.96 -4.97
N ASP A 157 -18.47 -0.97 -6.07
CA ASP A 157 -17.02 -0.84 -6.05
C ASP A 157 -16.54 0.50 -5.48
N ILE A 158 -15.40 0.48 -4.82
CA ILE A 158 -14.63 1.66 -4.46
C ILE A 158 -13.32 1.65 -5.24
N SER A 159 -13.14 2.60 -6.16
CA SER A 159 -11.96 2.71 -7.03
C SER A 159 -11.22 4.02 -6.81
N LEU A 160 -9.93 3.93 -6.52
CA LEU A 160 -8.99 5.06 -6.46
C LEU A 160 -7.94 4.90 -7.56
N ASN A 161 -7.96 5.76 -8.57
CA ASN A 161 -7.09 5.67 -9.74
C ASN A 161 -6.21 6.91 -9.87
N VAL A 162 -4.90 6.72 -9.77
CA VAL A 162 -3.88 7.72 -10.10
C VAL A 162 -3.03 7.22 -11.26
N ALA A 163 -3.27 7.74 -12.47
CA ALA A 163 -2.48 7.46 -13.66
C ALA A 163 -1.73 8.74 -14.09
N SER A 164 -0.47 8.85 -13.70
CA SER A 164 0.33 10.06 -13.89
C SER A 164 1.49 9.86 -14.87
N GLU A 165 1.44 10.61 -15.96
CA GLU A 165 2.53 10.79 -16.93
C GLU A 165 3.74 11.56 -16.36
N VAL A 166 3.60 12.11 -15.16
CA VAL A 166 4.64 12.83 -14.43
C VAL A 166 4.85 12.16 -13.07
N MET A 167 4.69 12.91 -11.98
CA MET A 167 4.72 12.40 -10.62
C MET A 167 3.30 12.18 -10.12
N GLY A 168 3.01 10.91 -9.79
CA GLY A 168 1.75 10.43 -9.25
C GLY A 168 1.90 10.03 -7.79
N THR A 169 0.89 10.29 -6.96
CA THR A 169 0.88 9.80 -5.57
C THR A 169 -0.51 9.36 -5.13
N LEU A 170 -0.61 8.17 -4.57
CA LEU A 170 -1.81 7.70 -3.89
C LEU A 170 -1.49 7.53 -2.39
N GLY A 171 -1.82 8.55 -1.60
CA GLY A 171 -1.56 8.57 -0.17
C GLY A 171 -2.80 8.21 0.63
N ILE A 172 -2.69 7.20 1.50
CA ILE A 172 -3.79 6.72 2.34
C ILE A 172 -3.29 6.65 3.80
N GLY A 173 -3.99 7.34 4.69
CA GLY A 173 -3.66 7.32 6.11
C GLY A 173 -4.87 7.33 7.03
N ASN A 174 -4.90 6.44 8.01
CA ASN A 174 -6.00 6.36 8.99
C ASN A 174 -7.39 6.22 8.35
N ALA A 175 -7.49 5.49 7.23
CA ALA A 175 -8.70 5.40 6.42
C ALA A 175 -9.36 4.01 6.45
N SER A 176 -10.66 3.96 6.25
CA SER A 176 -11.40 2.70 6.08
C SER A 176 -12.19 2.68 4.78
N PHE A 177 -12.20 1.53 4.11
CA PHE A 177 -12.90 1.30 2.86
C PHE A 177 -13.75 0.04 2.99
N THR A 178 -15.06 0.19 2.84
CA THR A 178 -16.01 -0.93 2.91
C THR A 178 -16.89 -0.93 1.67
N SER A 179 -16.72 -1.96 0.82
CA SER A 179 -17.66 -2.28 -0.26
C SER A 179 -18.53 -3.47 0.16
N GLN A 180 -19.85 -3.31 0.12
CA GLN A 180 -20.77 -4.33 0.62
C GLN A 180 -20.95 -5.50 -0.38
N SER A 181 -20.99 -5.20 -1.67
CA SER A 181 -21.22 -6.19 -2.73
C SER A 181 -20.23 -6.12 -3.91
N GLY A 182 -19.31 -5.14 -3.89
CA GLY A 182 -18.29 -4.94 -4.90
C GLY A 182 -16.86 -5.15 -4.38
N ASP A 183 -15.93 -4.59 -5.14
CA ASP A 183 -14.50 -4.67 -4.88
C ASP A 183 -13.92 -3.33 -4.38
N VAL A 184 -12.72 -3.38 -3.80
CA VAL A 184 -11.92 -2.17 -3.52
C VAL A 184 -10.66 -2.19 -4.37
N ASP A 185 -10.56 -1.24 -5.30
CA ASP A 185 -9.46 -1.11 -6.25
C ASP A 185 -8.62 0.14 -5.96
N LEU A 186 -7.35 -0.07 -5.66
CA LEU A 186 -6.36 0.99 -5.51
C LEU A 186 -5.35 0.86 -6.65
N PHE A 187 -5.34 1.82 -7.56
CA PHE A 187 -4.45 1.81 -8.71
C PHE A 187 -3.60 3.06 -8.76
N LEU A 188 -2.28 2.85 -8.81
CA LEU A 188 -1.29 3.85 -9.14
C LEU A 188 -0.45 3.36 -10.32
N ASP A 189 -0.33 4.19 -11.35
CA ASP A 189 0.71 4.11 -12.37
C ASP A 189 1.38 5.47 -12.48
N THR A 190 2.69 5.52 -12.19
CA THR A 190 3.45 6.77 -12.22
C THR A 190 4.76 6.68 -12.97
N LYS A 191 5.03 7.68 -13.80
CA LYS A 191 6.32 7.77 -14.48
C LYS A 191 7.47 8.17 -13.57
N LYS A 192 7.20 8.91 -12.50
CA LYS A 192 8.22 9.48 -11.62
C LYS A 192 7.82 9.41 -10.16
N ILE A 193 8.76 8.94 -9.35
CA ILE A 193 8.78 9.06 -7.90
C ILE A 193 10.03 9.88 -7.61
N ASN A 194 9.86 11.04 -6.98
CA ASN A 194 10.99 11.93 -6.73
C ASN A 194 11.60 11.61 -5.36
N PRO A 195 12.83 11.10 -5.28
CA PRO A 195 13.53 11.07 -4.01
C PRO A 195 13.87 12.52 -3.66
N ILE A 196 13.53 13.00 -2.46
CA ILE A 196 14.20 14.22 -1.99
C ILE A 196 15.67 13.82 -1.81
N ILE A 197 16.51 14.44 -2.61
CA ILE A 197 17.96 14.36 -2.48
C ILE A 197 18.29 15.44 -1.45
N THR A 198 18.76 15.07 -0.26
CA THR A 198 19.77 15.86 0.51
C THR A 198 20.10 15.30 1.89
N THR A 199 19.30 14.41 2.48
CA THR A 199 19.64 13.76 3.75
C THR A 199 19.26 12.29 3.71
N VAL A 200 19.95 11.44 4.47
CA VAL A 200 19.79 9.98 4.55
C VAL A 200 18.37 9.48 4.91
N ASP A 201 17.39 10.38 5.05
CA ASP A 201 16.01 10.16 5.51
C ASP A 201 14.94 10.61 4.50
N SER A 202 15.20 10.67 3.20
CA SER A 202 14.19 11.06 2.21
C SER A 202 13.98 10.03 1.11
N GLN A 203 13.06 9.09 1.35
CA GLN A 203 12.55 8.17 0.33
C GLN A 203 11.03 8.26 0.32
N TYR A 204 10.43 8.27 -0.88
CA TYR A 204 9.00 8.43 -1.10
C TYR A 204 8.45 7.17 -1.77
N GLY A 205 7.23 6.82 -1.39
CA GLY A 205 6.41 5.86 -2.11
C GLY A 205 5.62 6.54 -3.22
N GLY A 206 5.23 5.76 -4.23
CA GLY A 206 4.15 6.14 -5.13
C GLY A 206 2.80 6.00 -4.40
N LEU A 207 2.47 4.76 -4.04
CA LEU A 207 1.33 4.43 -3.18
C LEU A 207 1.85 4.33 -1.75
N ILE A 208 1.25 5.08 -0.83
CA ILE A 208 1.74 5.19 0.54
C ILE A 208 0.63 4.83 1.51
N PHE A 209 0.89 3.86 2.38
CA PHE A 209 0.09 3.60 3.57
C PHE A 209 0.75 4.16 4.81
N SER A 210 -0.02 4.91 5.59
CA SER A 210 0.41 5.46 6.89
C SER A 210 -0.65 5.24 7.97
N GLY A 211 -0.24 5.15 9.23
CA GLY A 211 -1.16 4.87 10.33
C GLY A 211 -1.91 3.53 10.15
N GLU A 212 -3.16 3.48 10.59
CA GLU A 212 -3.97 2.27 10.53
C GLU A 212 -5.03 2.36 9.43
N ASN A 213 -5.00 1.44 8.46
CA ASN A 213 -5.95 1.40 7.36
C ASN A 213 -6.73 0.10 7.36
N SER A 214 -7.99 0.14 6.92
CA SER A 214 -8.87 -1.04 6.87
C SER A 214 -9.59 -1.14 5.53
N PHE A 215 -9.69 -2.36 5.04
CA PHE A 215 -10.32 -2.71 3.77
C PHE A 215 -11.22 -3.91 3.98
N GLU A 216 -12.49 -3.78 3.62
CA GLU A 216 -13.49 -4.86 3.65
C GLU A 216 -14.24 -4.87 2.34
N ALA A 217 -14.08 -5.95 1.57
CA ALA A 217 -14.72 -6.14 0.28
C ALA A 217 -14.70 -7.62 -0.11
N LYS A 218 -15.33 -7.97 -1.24
CA LYS A 218 -15.16 -9.31 -1.81
C LYS A 218 -13.70 -9.51 -2.26
N ASN A 219 -13.22 -8.61 -3.11
CA ASN A 219 -11.82 -8.54 -3.52
C ASN A 219 -11.23 -7.17 -3.18
N ILE A 220 -9.96 -7.16 -2.79
CA ILE A 220 -9.17 -5.96 -2.53
C ILE A 220 -7.95 -5.99 -3.45
N ASN A 221 -7.91 -5.12 -4.45
CA ASN A 221 -6.83 -5.07 -5.44
C ASN A 221 -5.99 -3.81 -5.22
N ILE A 222 -4.71 -3.98 -4.93
CA ILE A 222 -3.76 -2.88 -4.68
C ILE A 222 -2.64 -2.98 -5.70
N SER A 223 -2.62 -2.08 -6.67
CA SER A 223 -1.61 -2.02 -7.72
C SER A 223 -0.82 -0.72 -7.65
N ALA A 224 0.49 -0.83 -7.47
CA ALA A 224 1.42 0.29 -7.48
C ALA A 224 2.53 0.04 -8.51
N LEU A 225 2.42 0.71 -9.65
CA LEU A 225 3.32 0.58 -10.78
C LEU A 225 4.12 1.87 -10.94
N SER A 226 5.43 1.72 -11.17
CA SER A 226 6.28 2.86 -11.43
C SER A 226 7.29 2.60 -12.54
N SER A 227 7.51 3.62 -13.37
CA SER A 227 8.33 3.51 -14.58
C SER A 227 9.83 3.72 -14.34
N LYS A 228 10.63 3.66 -15.41
CA LYS A 228 12.10 3.82 -15.39
C LYS A 228 12.63 5.02 -14.59
N ASP A 229 11.91 6.14 -14.56
CA ASP A 229 12.36 7.37 -13.92
C ASP A 229 11.91 7.49 -12.45
N ALA A 230 11.26 6.45 -11.90
CA ALA A 230 10.69 6.44 -10.56
C ALA A 230 11.64 5.89 -9.48
N ARG A 231 12.45 6.79 -8.91
CA ARG A 231 13.49 6.43 -7.94
C ARG A 231 12.95 6.43 -6.51
N GLY A 232 12.38 5.32 -6.08
CA GLY A 232 11.83 5.13 -4.73
C GLY A 232 11.15 3.78 -4.56
N PHE A 233 10.07 3.77 -3.78
CA PHE A 233 9.20 2.60 -3.60
C PHE A 233 7.94 2.75 -4.44
N SER A 234 7.54 1.75 -5.23
CA SER A 234 6.22 1.84 -5.88
C SER A 234 5.11 1.83 -4.84
N LEU A 235 5.16 0.86 -3.92
CA LEU A 235 4.32 0.77 -2.73
C LEU A 235 5.18 0.93 -1.46
N LEU A 236 4.79 1.84 -0.57
CA LEU A 236 5.48 2.08 0.70
C LEU A 236 4.52 1.98 1.88
N PHE A 237 4.91 1.18 2.87
CA PHE A 237 4.37 1.25 4.21
C PHE A 237 5.26 2.17 5.07
N GLU A 238 4.68 3.27 5.53
CA GLU A 238 5.35 4.19 6.45
C GLU A 238 5.55 3.56 7.84
N SER A 239 6.36 4.22 8.65
CA SER A 239 6.78 3.71 9.96
C SER A 239 5.62 3.32 10.87
N GLY A 240 5.51 2.02 11.15
CA GLY A 240 4.48 1.45 12.02
C GLY A 240 3.10 1.37 11.38
N ALA A 241 3.00 1.40 10.04
CA ALA A 241 1.72 1.25 9.35
C ALA A 241 1.08 -0.11 9.64
N ILE A 242 -0.24 -0.09 9.81
CA ILE A 242 -1.09 -1.26 10.03
C ILE A 242 -2.09 -1.33 8.87
N LEU A 243 -2.21 -2.49 8.27
CA LEU A 243 -3.17 -2.78 7.21
C LEU A 243 -4.09 -3.92 7.65
N ASN A 244 -5.38 -3.65 7.79
CA ASN A 244 -6.41 -4.64 8.10
C ASN A 244 -7.15 -5.01 6.81
N LEU A 245 -7.11 -6.29 6.43
CA LEU A 245 -7.67 -6.82 5.20
C LEU A 245 -8.74 -7.87 5.52
N LYS A 246 -9.95 -7.67 4.99
CA LYS A 246 -11.05 -8.61 5.06
C LYS A 246 -11.62 -8.86 3.67
N GLY A 247 -11.33 -10.04 3.13
CA GLY A 247 -11.60 -10.40 1.73
C GLY A 247 -10.34 -10.85 0.99
N GLU A 248 -10.52 -11.47 -0.19
CA GLU A 248 -9.38 -11.90 -1.01
C GLU A 248 -8.59 -10.68 -1.47
N THR A 249 -7.28 -10.66 -1.19
CA THR A 249 -6.44 -9.48 -1.42
C THR A 249 -5.30 -9.78 -2.36
N HIS A 250 -5.15 -8.93 -3.39
CA HIS A 250 -4.05 -8.98 -4.35
C HIS A 250 -3.26 -7.67 -4.29
N ILE A 251 -1.99 -7.75 -3.91
CA ILE A 251 -1.05 -6.64 -3.91
C ILE A 251 -0.03 -6.84 -5.04
N ASN A 252 0.00 -5.93 -6.00
CA ASN A 252 0.97 -5.90 -7.09
C ASN A 252 1.81 -4.63 -7.02
N ALA A 253 3.11 -4.77 -6.78
CA ALA A 253 4.01 -3.64 -6.62
C ALA A 253 5.24 -3.79 -7.54
N SER A 254 5.29 -3.02 -8.63
CA SER A 254 6.37 -3.09 -9.63
C SER A 254 7.13 -1.77 -9.73
N ASN A 255 8.45 -1.84 -9.62
CA ASN A 255 9.35 -0.70 -9.84
C ASN A 255 10.29 -0.97 -11.02
N GLU A 256 10.04 -0.31 -12.15
CA GLU A 256 10.85 -0.44 -13.36
C GLU A 256 12.04 0.54 -13.38
N SER A 257 12.41 1.14 -12.25
CA SER A 257 13.47 2.15 -12.23
C SER A 257 14.78 1.57 -12.73
N ASN A 258 15.42 2.32 -13.65
CA ASN A 258 16.77 2.02 -14.12
C ASN A 258 17.84 2.69 -13.25
N GLY A 259 17.48 3.17 -12.05
CA GLY A 259 18.39 3.72 -11.08
C GLY A 259 19.51 2.73 -10.72
N THR A 260 20.59 3.23 -10.13
CA THR A 260 21.68 2.38 -9.63
C THR A 260 21.62 2.21 -8.11
N ARG A 261 20.59 2.78 -7.46
CA ARG A 261 20.52 2.89 -6.01
C ARG A 261 20.03 1.58 -5.40
N SER A 262 20.62 1.20 -4.26
CA SER A 262 20.25 0.01 -3.50
C SER A 262 18.91 0.13 -2.76
N ASN A 263 18.33 1.34 -2.70
CA ASN A 263 17.19 1.64 -1.83
C ASN A 263 15.88 1.83 -2.62
N GLU A 264 15.85 1.38 -3.87
CA GLU A 264 14.64 1.35 -4.70
C GLU A 264 13.98 -0.02 -4.55
N ALA A 265 12.64 -0.09 -4.60
CA ALA A 265 11.93 -1.36 -4.56
C ALA A 265 10.50 -1.28 -5.12
N GLY A 266 9.96 -2.43 -5.50
CA GLY A 266 8.53 -2.56 -5.77
C GLY A 266 7.73 -2.27 -4.49
N LEU A 267 8.02 -3.00 -3.43
CA LEU A 267 7.34 -2.92 -2.13
C LEU A 267 8.32 -2.59 -1.00
N GLY A 268 7.95 -1.62 -0.16
CA GLY A 268 8.78 -1.05 0.89
C GLY A 268 8.15 -1.03 2.27
N SER A 269 8.96 -1.19 3.32
CA SER A 269 8.64 -0.82 4.71
C SER A 269 9.74 0.07 5.30
N ARG A 270 9.36 1.01 6.17
CA ARG A 270 10.27 2.02 6.71
C ARG A 270 10.33 2.02 8.24
N TYR A 271 11.54 1.91 8.79
CA TYR A 271 11.94 2.14 10.19
C TYR A 271 11.35 1.21 11.26
N ARG A 272 10.03 1.00 11.25
CA ARG A 272 9.31 0.16 12.20
C ARG A 272 8.49 -0.86 11.44
N ARG A 273 8.25 -1.98 12.10
CA ARG A 273 7.46 -3.11 11.63
C ARG A 273 6.15 -2.64 11.00
N THR A 274 5.90 -3.12 9.78
CA THR A 274 4.60 -3.07 9.14
C THR A 274 3.79 -4.28 9.57
N GLN A 275 2.56 -4.07 10.03
CA GLN A 275 1.65 -5.15 10.38
C GLN A 275 0.55 -5.27 9.32
N ILE A 276 0.32 -6.49 8.84
CA ILE A 276 -0.73 -6.83 7.88
C ILE A 276 -1.59 -7.92 8.51
N ASN A 277 -2.83 -7.57 8.84
CA ASN A 277 -3.83 -8.47 9.39
C ASN A 277 -4.74 -8.94 8.27
N VAL A 278 -4.92 -10.25 8.13
CA VAL A 278 -5.72 -10.86 7.06
C VAL A 278 -6.79 -11.76 7.68
N SER A 279 -8.03 -11.60 7.21
CA SER A 279 -9.17 -12.42 7.61
C SER A 279 -10.14 -12.62 6.45
N ASP A 280 -10.88 -13.72 6.47
CA ASP A 280 -11.96 -14.01 5.49
C ASP A 280 -11.53 -13.92 4.01
N GLY A 281 -10.27 -14.29 3.72
CA GLY A 281 -9.70 -14.29 2.37
C GLY A 281 -8.19 -14.53 2.39
N ASP A 282 -7.64 -14.97 1.25
CA ASP A 282 -6.19 -15.17 1.09
C ASP A 282 -5.50 -13.86 0.66
N LEU A 283 -4.21 -13.74 0.98
CA LEU A 283 -3.36 -12.61 0.58
C LEU A 283 -2.29 -13.04 -0.42
N TYR A 284 -2.30 -12.41 -1.58
CA TYR A 284 -1.31 -12.56 -2.65
C TYR A 284 -0.50 -11.28 -2.80
N ILE A 285 0.83 -11.38 -2.71
CA ILE A 285 1.75 -10.26 -2.89
C ILE A 285 2.69 -10.61 -4.03
N THR A 286 2.60 -9.87 -5.14
CA THR A 286 3.56 -9.87 -6.23
C THR A 286 4.36 -8.59 -6.17
N ALA A 287 5.67 -8.70 -6.01
CA ALA A 287 6.58 -7.57 -6.03
C ALA A 287 7.64 -7.77 -7.10
N SER A 288 7.94 -6.72 -7.86
CA SER A 288 9.03 -6.73 -8.83
C SER A 288 9.86 -5.47 -8.82
N ALA A 289 11.15 -5.61 -9.14
CA ALA A 289 12.04 -4.48 -9.32
C ALA A 289 13.05 -4.73 -10.44
N LEU A 290 13.33 -3.68 -11.23
CA LEU A 290 14.39 -3.72 -12.24
C LEU A 290 15.77 -3.64 -11.58
N SER A 291 16.08 -2.50 -10.95
CA SER A 291 17.39 -2.21 -10.37
C SER A 291 17.48 -2.30 -8.84
N GLY A 292 16.34 -2.29 -8.16
CA GLY A 292 16.20 -2.37 -6.71
C GLY A 292 15.88 -3.79 -6.21
N SER A 293 15.66 -3.97 -4.90
CA SER A 293 15.09 -5.25 -4.42
C SER A 293 13.60 -5.29 -4.72
N ALA A 294 13.00 -6.45 -4.95
CA ALA A 294 11.54 -6.46 -5.16
C ALA A 294 10.79 -6.07 -3.88
N ILE A 295 11.22 -6.61 -2.74
CA ILE A 295 10.80 -6.20 -1.40
C ILE A 295 11.99 -5.70 -0.61
N LEU A 296 11.85 -4.54 0.04
CA LEU A 296 12.90 -3.92 0.84
C LEU A 296 12.35 -3.33 2.14
N SER A 297 13.06 -3.53 3.25
CA SER A 297 12.83 -2.79 4.48
C SER A 297 14.03 -1.92 4.83
N LEU A 298 13.77 -0.68 5.21
CA LEU A 298 14.80 0.24 5.70
C LEU A 298 14.77 0.30 7.22
N ALA A 299 15.94 0.25 7.85
CA ALA A 299 16.12 0.66 9.23
C ALA A 299 16.89 1.99 9.27
N ALA A 300 16.54 2.89 10.19
CA ALA A 300 17.32 4.08 10.43
C ALA A 300 18.56 3.73 11.26
N THR A 301 19.72 4.25 10.86
CA THR A 301 20.95 4.14 11.65
C THR A 301 20.71 4.67 13.07
N GLY A 302 20.90 3.82 14.08
CA GLY A 302 20.70 4.18 15.49
C GLY A 302 19.26 4.08 16.02
N GLN A 303 18.29 3.64 15.21
CA GLN A 303 16.96 3.28 15.71
C GLN A 303 16.91 1.79 16.11
N TRP A 304 16.57 1.54 17.37
CA TRP A 304 16.44 0.21 17.99
C TRP A 304 15.03 -0.38 17.81
N ALA A 305 14.51 -0.39 16.57
CA ALA A 305 13.16 -0.90 16.30
C ALA A 305 13.20 -2.13 15.39
N ASP A 306 12.34 -3.10 15.68
CA ASP A 306 12.03 -4.21 14.77
C ASP A 306 11.41 -3.61 13.49
N ALA A 307 12.06 -3.78 12.33
CA ALA A 307 11.49 -3.43 11.02
C ALA A 307 11.15 -4.69 10.19
N GLY A 308 10.57 -4.52 9.01
CA GLY A 308 10.09 -5.62 8.17
C GLY A 308 8.58 -5.85 8.32
N PHE A 309 8.15 -7.08 8.05
CA PHE A 309 6.72 -7.40 7.91
C PHE A 309 6.28 -8.43 8.94
N GLU A 310 5.17 -8.11 9.61
CA GLU A 310 4.40 -9.05 10.41
C GLU A 310 3.06 -9.31 9.74
N PHE A 311 2.77 -10.58 9.52
CA PHE A 311 1.51 -11.05 8.99
C PHE A 311 0.76 -11.80 10.08
N VAL A 312 -0.46 -11.36 10.36
CA VAL A 312 -1.38 -12.02 11.29
C VAL A 312 -2.52 -12.62 10.46
N LEU A 313 -2.54 -13.94 10.37
CA LEU A 313 -3.47 -14.70 9.53
C LEU A 313 -4.62 -15.24 10.38
N ASN A 314 -5.86 -15.04 9.95
CA ASN A 314 -7.05 -15.60 10.58
C ASN A 314 -7.85 -16.40 9.55
N ASN A 315 -7.58 -17.70 9.48
CA ASN A 315 -8.08 -18.65 8.50
C ASN A 315 -7.77 -18.21 7.06
N SER A 316 -6.53 -17.74 6.85
CA SER A 316 -6.07 -17.12 5.60
C SER A 316 -4.70 -17.65 5.22
N ASN A 317 -4.45 -17.87 3.93
CA ASN A 317 -3.13 -18.18 3.42
C ASN A 317 -2.42 -16.93 2.89
N LEU A 318 -1.10 -16.97 2.89
CA LEU A 318 -0.23 -15.93 2.38
C LEU A 318 0.68 -16.46 1.27
N TYR A 319 0.68 -15.77 0.14
CA TYR A 319 1.56 -16.04 -0.99
C TYR A 319 2.36 -14.78 -1.32
N ILE A 320 3.68 -14.88 -1.35
CA ILE A 320 4.58 -13.80 -1.75
C ILE A 320 5.45 -14.28 -2.91
N ASP A 321 5.46 -13.55 -4.02
CA ASP A 321 6.40 -13.71 -5.12
C ASP A 321 7.16 -12.40 -5.35
N ALA A 322 8.47 -12.43 -5.14
CA ALA A 322 9.32 -11.25 -5.12
C ALA A 322 10.49 -11.43 -6.11
N ASN A 323 10.43 -10.78 -7.27
CA ASN A 323 11.41 -10.93 -8.33
C ASN A 323 12.18 -9.65 -8.65
N SER A 324 13.50 -9.70 -8.58
CA SER A 324 14.36 -8.58 -8.94
C SER A 324 15.33 -8.97 -10.05
N LYS A 325 15.41 -8.13 -11.09
CA LYS A 325 16.30 -8.41 -12.23
C LYS A 325 17.78 -8.24 -11.90
N PHE A 326 18.16 -7.23 -11.12
CA PHE A 326 19.57 -6.89 -10.90
C PHE A 326 20.05 -6.90 -9.43
N ARG A 327 19.14 -7.03 -8.47
CA ARG A 327 19.44 -7.13 -7.02
C ARG A 327 18.84 -8.40 -6.42
N ASN A 328 18.36 -8.32 -5.18
CA ASN A 328 17.78 -9.41 -4.44
C ASN A 328 16.26 -9.46 -4.61
N GLY A 329 15.66 -10.64 -4.57
CA GLY A 329 14.20 -10.76 -4.49
C GLY A 329 13.67 -10.04 -3.25
N ILE A 330 14.14 -10.45 -2.07
CA ILE A 330 13.75 -9.87 -0.77
C ILE A 330 15.00 -9.42 0.00
N THR A 331 14.99 -8.18 0.48
CA THR A 331 16.01 -7.64 1.40
C THR A 331 15.37 -7.04 2.65
N LEU A 332 15.34 -7.82 3.74
CA LEU A 332 14.81 -7.44 5.05
C LEU A 332 15.92 -7.56 6.11
N GLY A 333 17.05 -6.90 5.86
CA GLY A 333 18.24 -6.93 6.71
C GLY A 333 19.18 -5.77 6.37
N GLY A 334 19.77 -5.15 7.39
CA GLY A 334 20.66 -3.98 7.23
C GLY A 334 22.12 -4.32 7.43
N TYR A 335 22.99 -3.82 6.54
CA TYR A 335 24.44 -3.87 6.66
C TYR A 335 24.91 -3.18 7.95
N GLY A 336 25.60 -3.93 8.82
CA GLY A 336 26.42 -3.37 9.91
C GLY A 336 25.68 -3.10 11.22
N GLY A 337 25.68 -4.10 12.10
CA GLY A 337 25.32 -3.95 13.52
C GLY A 337 24.62 -5.20 14.04
N SER A 338 25.21 -5.83 15.05
CA SER A 338 24.79 -7.10 15.64
C SER A 338 23.51 -7.04 16.49
N THR A 339 22.55 -6.17 16.15
CA THR A 339 21.42 -5.79 17.03
C THR A 339 20.05 -5.64 16.35
N TYR A 340 19.93 -5.80 15.02
CA TYR A 340 18.66 -5.54 14.32
C TYR A 340 17.85 -6.82 14.05
N ALA A 341 16.54 -6.78 14.31
CA ALA A 341 15.60 -7.88 14.07
C ALA A 341 14.66 -7.55 12.89
N ASN A 342 15.24 -7.21 11.73
CA ASN A 342 14.47 -6.99 10.51
C ASN A 342 14.13 -8.33 9.86
N GLY A 343 12.89 -8.52 9.42
CA GLY A 343 12.56 -9.78 8.78
C GLY A 343 11.08 -10.06 8.61
N LEU A 344 10.74 -11.34 8.66
CA LEU A 344 9.40 -11.86 8.47
C LEU A 344 8.90 -12.49 9.77
N THR A 345 7.71 -12.06 10.19
CA THR A 345 6.99 -12.60 11.34
C THR A 345 5.64 -13.11 10.88
N PHE A 346 5.32 -14.36 11.17
CA PHE A 346 4.05 -14.98 10.83
C PHE A 346 3.35 -15.44 12.12
N LYS A 347 2.06 -15.13 12.24
CA LYS A 347 1.22 -15.43 13.41
C LYS A 347 -0.18 -15.86 12.97
N GLY A 348 -0.90 -16.51 13.89
CA GLY A 348 -2.29 -16.88 13.70
C GLY A 348 -2.42 -18.27 13.07
N ASN A 349 -3.32 -18.46 12.10
CA ASN A 349 -3.54 -19.76 11.47
C ASN A 349 -3.70 -19.66 9.94
N GLY A 350 -3.01 -20.56 9.24
CA GLY A 350 -2.95 -20.58 7.78
C GLY A 350 -1.55 -20.90 7.23
N ASN A 351 -1.47 -21.18 5.94
CA ASN A 351 -0.19 -21.53 5.30
C ASN A 351 0.49 -20.31 4.68
N VAL A 352 1.81 -20.35 4.64
CA VAL A 352 2.66 -19.30 4.09
C VAL A 352 3.56 -19.87 3.01
N SER A 353 3.58 -19.24 1.83
CA SER A 353 4.51 -19.52 0.74
C SER A 353 5.19 -18.24 0.29
N VAL A 354 6.52 -18.19 0.39
CA VAL A 354 7.34 -17.05 -0.01
C VAL A 354 8.34 -17.50 -1.05
N HIS A 355 8.33 -16.87 -2.21
CA HIS A 355 9.31 -17.01 -3.27
C HIS A 355 10.07 -15.69 -3.45
N GLY A 356 11.40 -15.76 -3.44
CA GLY A 356 12.27 -14.62 -3.69
C GLY A 356 13.35 -14.97 -4.70
N GLN A 357 13.42 -14.22 -5.80
CA GLN A 357 14.42 -14.42 -6.85
C GLN A 357 15.16 -13.13 -7.17
N GLY A 358 16.48 -13.22 -7.23
CA GLY A 358 17.34 -12.09 -7.58
C GLY A 358 18.63 -12.50 -8.28
N ALA A 359 19.15 -11.61 -9.14
CA ALA A 359 20.49 -11.81 -9.74
C ALA A 359 21.63 -11.74 -8.70
N LEU A 360 21.39 -11.11 -7.55
CA LEU A 360 22.27 -11.19 -6.39
C LEU A 360 21.79 -12.32 -5.47
N GLY A 361 20.96 -12.04 -4.47
CA GLY A 361 20.38 -13.05 -3.56
C GLY A 361 18.90 -13.31 -3.79
N GLY A 362 18.39 -14.44 -3.33
CA GLY A 362 16.96 -14.74 -3.36
C GLY A 362 16.22 -14.01 -2.24
N ILE A 363 16.40 -14.50 -1.01
CA ILE A 363 15.79 -13.96 0.22
C ILE A 363 16.90 -13.66 1.23
N ILE A 364 17.04 -12.40 1.63
CA ILE A 364 18.00 -11.95 2.63
C ILE A 364 17.23 -11.32 3.79
N LEU A 365 17.34 -11.89 4.99
CA LEU A 365 16.64 -11.41 6.18
C LEU A 365 17.46 -11.57 7.45
N SER A 366 17.19 -10.72 8.44
CA SER A 366 17.81 -10.82 9.77
C SER A 366 16.96 -11.57 10.81
N ARG A 367 15.70 -11.90 10.48
CA ARG A 367 14.80 -12.63 11.37
C ARG A 367 13.73 -13.36 10.57
N LEU A 368 13.47 -14.60 10.95
CA LEU A 368 12.30 -15.35 10.53
C LEU A 368 11.65 -15.93 11.79
N TYR A 369 10.40 -15.54 12.04
CA TYR A 369 9.66 -15.95 13.23
C TYR A 369 8.34 -16.60 12.85
N THR A 370 8.17 -17.86 13.25
CA THR A 370 6.96 -18.65 13.01
C THR A 370 6.35 -19.18 14.30
N GLY A 371 6.86 -18.77 15.47
CA GLY A 371 6.54 -19.37 16.77
C GLY A 371 5.10 -19.20 17.25
N GLU A 372 4.30 -18.39 16.57
CA GLU A 372 2.89 -18.11 16.88
C GLU A 372 1.97 -18.45 15.69
N LEU A 373 2.47 -19.18 14.70
CA LEU A 373 1.71 -19.63 13.53
C LEU A 373 1.31 -21.10 13.68
N ASP A 374 0.02 -21.37 13.54
CA ASP A 374 -0.54 -22.70 13.32
C ASP A 374 -0.72 -22.92 11.80
N GLY A 375 0.32 -23.48 11.16
CA GLY A 375 0.34 -23.72 9.72
C GLY A 375 1.74 -24.05 9.19
N ASN A 376 1.83 -24.33 7.90
CA ASN A 376 3.10 -24.61 7.24
C ASN A 376 3.71 -23.35 6.65
N VAL A 377 5.04 -23.26 6.69
CA VAL A 377 5.79 -22.14 6.11
C VAL A 377 6.79 -22.66 5.09
N GLN A 378 6.67 -22.22 3.84
CA GLN A 378 7.60 -22.52 2.76
C GLN A 378 8.31 -21.23 2.31
N LEU A 379 9.64 -21.22 2.37
CA LEU A 379 10.47 -20.17 1.78
C LEU A 379 11.34 -20.78 0.67
N THR A 380 11.24 -20.21 -0.53
CA THR A 380 12.06 -20.58 -1.69
C THR A 380 12.86 -19.37 -2.16
N GLY A 381 14.18 -19.48 -2.13
CA GLY A 381 15.09 -18.39 -2.50
C GLY A 381 16.01 -18.79 -3.65
N VAL A 382 16.02 -17.99 -4.73
CA VAL A 382 16.87 -18.20 -5.90
C VAL A 382 17.82 -17.01 -6.07
N GLY A 383 19.09 -17.21 -5.76
CA GLY A 383 20.16 -16.23 -5.89
C GLY A 383 21.04 -16.51 -7.12
N GLY A 384 21.66 -15.45 -7.64
CA GLY A 384 22.75 -15.56 -8.61
C GLY A 384 24.10 -15.54 -7.88
N SER A 385 24.65 -14.35 -7.67
CA SER A 385 25.98 -14.17 -7.07
C SER A 385 26.01 -14.10 -5.53
N ALA A 386 24.85 -14.15 -4.88
CA ALA A 386 24.72 -14.27 -3.42
C ALA A 386 23.78 -15.43 -3.06
N ALA A 387 23.63 -15.68 -1.77
CA ALA A 387 22.87 -16.83 -1.28
C ALA A 387 21.43 -16.90 -1.80
N GLY A 388 20.94 -18.11 -2.00
CA GLY A 388 19.52 -18.35 -2.30
C GLY A 388 18.65 -17.87 -1.14
N ILE A 389 18.99 -18.32 0.07
CA ILE A 389 18.43 -17.80 1.33
C ILE A 389 19.58 -17.44 2.26
N ASP A 390 19.61 -16.20 2.76
CA ASP A 390 20.45 -15.77 3.88
C ASP A 390 19.55 -15.34 5.04
N ALA A 391 19.52 -16.16 6.10
CA ALA A 391 18.82 -15.86 7.33
C ALA A 391 19.83 -15.68 8.46
N SER A 392 19.99 -14.45 8.92
CA SER A 392 21.00 -14.09 9.91
C SER A 392 20.38 -13.51 11.19
N LEU A 393 20.41 -14.25 12.31
CA LEU A 393 19.92 -13.90 13.67
C LEU A 393 18.50 -14.42 14.06
N ASN A 394 18.38 -14.83 15.33
CA ASN A 394 17.16 -15.14 16.09
C ASN A 394 16.03 -15.85 15.32
N THR A 395 16.36 -16.91 14.60
CA THR A 395 15.35 -17.74 13.92
C THR A 395 14.78 -18.75 14.93
N VAL A 396 13.52 -18.55 15.31
CA VAL A 396 12.77 -19.51 16.13
C VAL A 396 11.78 -20.21 15.22
N PHE A 397 12.04 -21.48 14.94
CA PHE A 397 11.12 -22.36 14.23
C PHE A 397 10.26 -23.11 15.24
N GLN A 398 8.94 -22.98 15.13
CA GLN A 398 8.02 -23.93 15.74
C GLN A 398 7.20 -24.59 14.64
N GLY A 399 7.49 -25.86 14.34
CA GLY A 399 6.71 -26.70 13.42
C GLY A 399 6.79 -26.32 11.94
N GLY A 400 6.84 -27.31 11.06
CA GLY A 400 6.39 -27.18 9.65
C GLY A 400 7.09 -26.15 8.76
N VAL A 401 8.36 -25.79 9.00
CA VAL A 401 9.09 -24.86 8.13
C VAL A 401 9.93 -25.60 7.08
N SER A 402 9.77 -25.23 5.81
CA SER A 402 10.56 -25.72 4.69
C SER A 402 11.32 -24.57 4.04
N LEU A 403 12.65 -24.65 4.06
CA LEU A 403 13.54 -23.70 3.39
C LEU A 403 14.15 -24.39 2.16
N SER A 404 14.06 -23.75 1.00
CA SER A 404 14.68 -24.22 -0.25
C SER A 404 15.47 -23.09 -0.89
N GLY A 405 16.79 -23.15 -0.82
CA GLY A 405 17.67 -22.11 -1.37
C GLY A 405 18.57 -22.63 -2.49
N SER A 406 18.64 -21.91 -3.60
CA SER A 406 19.59 -22.19 -4.68
C SER A 406 20.42 -20.96 -5.01
N SER A 407 21.73 -21.14 -5.23
CA SER A 407 22.63 -20.06 -5.67
C SER A 407 23.54 -20.52 -6.81
N ALA A 408 23.81 -19.65 -7.77
CA ALA A 408 24.77 -19.93 -8.83
C ALA A 408 26.22 -19.88 -8.31
N ASP A 409 26.61 -18.83 -7.59
CA ASP A 409 28.02 -18.60 -7.22
C ASP A 409 28.28 -18.49 -5.71
N ASP A 410 27.26 -18.63 -4.87
CA ASP A 410 27.37 -18.57 -3.40
C ASP A 410 26.66 -19.78 -2.74
N VAL A 411 26.28 -19.68 -1.46
CA VAL A 411 25.63 -20.76 -0.72
C VAL A 411 24.15 -20.90 -1.11
N GLY A 412 23.63 -22.13 -1.24
CA GLY A 412 22.20 -22.34 -1.41
C GLY A 412 21.38 -21.76 -0.25
N VAL A 413 21.66 -22.23 0.97
CA VAL A 413 21.09 -21.70 2.22
C VAL A 413 22.19 -21.35 3.23
N LEU A 414 22.27 -20.07 3.61
CA LEU A 414 23.11 -19.55 4.68
C LEU A 414 22.28 -19.26 5.93
N LEU A 415 22.58 -19.92 7.04
CA LEU A 415 21.98 -19.64 8.35
C LEU A 415 23.09 -19.15 9.31
N SER A 416 23.10 -17.85 9.63
CA SER A 416 24.18 -17.23 10.43
C SER A 416 23.68 -16.63 11.74
N PHE A 417 24.17 -17.12 12.88
CA PHE A 417 23.77 -16.69 14.23
C PHE A 417 24.94 -15.98 14.90
N GLY A 418 24.95 -14.65 14.77
CA GLY A 418 25.91 -13.77 15.45
C GLY A 418 25.48 -13.40 16.87
N PRO A 419 26.37 -12.78 17.68
CA PRO A 419 26.06 -12.34 19.04
C PRO A 419 24.94 -11.28 19.03
N GLY A 420 23.85 -11.53 19.75
CA GLY A 420 22.67 -10.66 19.85
C GLY A 420 21.93 -10.80 21.19
N ILE A 421 20.84 -10.05 21.37
CA ILE A 421 20.21 -9.69 22.68
C ILE A 421 19.53 -10.88 23.41
N GLN A 422 19.38 -12.05 22.79
CA GLN A 422 18.76 -13.23 23.41
C GLN A 422 19.70 -14.44 23.35
N GLU A 423 19.69 -15.28 24.39
CA GLU A 423 20.46 -16.53 24.42
C GLU A 423 20.17 -17.37 23.18
N HIS A 424 21.19 -17.54 22.35
CA HIS A 424 21.07 -18.21 21.07
C HIS A 424 20.90 -19.71 21.27
N ASN A 425 19.72 -20.24 20.95
CA ASN A 425 19.52 -21.66 20.68
C ASN A 425 18.83 -21.74 19.31
N MET A 426 19.50 -22.25 18.28
CA MET A 426 18.78 -22.65 17.07
C MET A 426 18.06 -23.95 17.39
N ASN A 427 16.75 -24.00 17.16
CA ASN A 427 16.00 -25.24 17.11
C ASN A 427 15.26 -25.31 15.78
N LEU A 428 15.70 -26.19 14.88
CA LEU A 428 14.99 -26.43 13.63
C LEU A 428 13.70 -27.26 13.81
N ASN A 429 13.45 -27.87 14.97
CA ASN A 429 12.18 -28.51 15.38
C ASN A 429 11.27 -29.04 14.25
N GLY A 430 11.70 -30.08 13.52
CA GLY A 430 10.87 -30.64 12.44
C GLY A 430 11.02 -29.98 11.06
N SER A 431 11.89 -28.99 10.91
CA SER A 431 12.06 -28.24 9.66
C SER A 431 12.84 -29.02 8.61
N ASN A 432 12.53 -28.75 7.33
CA ASN A 432 13.26 -29.24 6.18
C ASN A 432 14.09 -28.09 5.58
N VAL A 433 15.40 -28.27 5.43
CA VAL A 433 16.28 -27.29 4.79
C VAL A 433 16.97 -27.97 3.61
N ALA A 434 16.71 -27.46 2.41
CA ALA A 434 17.33 -27.88 1.18
C ALA A 434 18.14 -26.72 0.60
N GLY A 435 19.41 -26.95 0.32
CA GLY A 435 20.32 -25.95 -0.23
C GLY A 435 21.13 -26.52 -1.39
N SER A 436 21.14 -25.81 -2.51
CA SER A 436 21.95 -26.17 -3.68
C SER A 436 22.84 -25.02 -4.14
N SER A 437 24.09 -25.33 -4.45
CA SER A 437 25.05 -24.39 -5.04
C SER A 437 25.67 -24.98 -6.30
N GLU A 438 25.75 -24.18 -7.37
CA GLU A 438 26.46 -24.58 -8.60
C GLU A 438 27.97 -24.44 -8.38
N ASN A 439 28.48 -23.21 -8.24
CA ASN A 439 29.90 -22.88 -8.17
C ASN A 439 30.37 -22.37 -6.79
N GLY A 440 29.45 -22.22 -5.83
CA GLY A 440 29.71 -21.60 -4.54
C GLY A 440 30.33 -22.53 -3.50
N SER A 441 30.36 -22.03 -2.26
CA SER A 441 31.13 -22.63 -1.16
C SER A 441 30.39 -23.72 -0.37
N ALA A 442 29.06 -23.80 -0.45
CA ALA A 442 28.30 -24.92 0.10
C ALA A 442 26.86 -24.99 -0.44
N GLY A 443 26.22 -26.17 -0.41
CA GLY A 443 24.76 -26.26 -0.53
C GLY A 443 24.08 -25.62 0.67
N ILE A 444 24.49 -26.00 1.88
CA ILE A 444 24.04 -25.42 3.15
C ILE A 444 25.25 -24.97 4.00
N LEU A 445 25.21 -23.75 4.53
CA LEU A 445 26.21 -23.25 5.48
C LEU A 445 25.55 -22.72 6.75
N ILE A 446 25.94 -23.28 7.89
CA ILE A 446 25.40 -22.90 9.20
C ILE A 446 26.53 -22.40 10.11
N LYS A 447 26.40 -21.18 10.64
CA LYS A 447 27.42 -20.52 11.48
C LYS A 447 26.80 -20.08 12.80
N GLY A 448 27.38 -20.44 13.95
CA GLY A 448 26.88 -19.99 15.26
C GLY A 448 27.38 -20.83 16.43
N LYS A 449 26.95 -20.47 17.65
CA LYS A 449 27.10 -21.30 18.87
C LYS A 449 25.74 -21.88 19.26
N ASN A 450 25.72 -22.99 19.99
CA ASN A 450 24.51 -23.61 20.55
C ASN A 450 23.42 -23.93 19.50
N ILE A 451 23.81 -24.63 18.45
CA ILE A 451 22.90 -25.07 17.40
C ILE A 451 22.35 -26.45 17.75
N SER A 452 21.02 -26.59 17.77
CA SER A 452 20.34 -27.87 17.95
C SER A 452 19.44 -28.20 16.75
N PHE A 453 19.59 -29.43 16.24
CA PHE A 453 18.72 -29.99 15.21
C PHE A 453 17.96 -31.16 15.84
N THR A 454 16.64 -31.03 15.93
CA THR A 454 15.78 -32.11 16.38
C THR A 454 14.70 -32.37 15.33
N ASN A 455 14.51 -33.66 15.00
CA ASN A 455 13.40 -34.17 14.17
C ASN A 455 13.24 -33.56 12.75
N GLY A 456 14.28 -32.99 12.12
CA GLY A 456 14.23 -32.38 10.78
C GLY A 456 15.20 -32.99 9.76
N THR A 457 15.23 -32.42 8.54
CA THR A 457 16.08 -32.88 7.43
C THR A 457 16.94 -31.75 6.89
N LEU A 458 18.22 -32.03 6.62
CA LEU A 458 19.15 -31.15 5.91
C LEU A 458 19.58 -31.84 4.61
N THR A 459 19.33 -31.22 3.46
CA THR A 459 19.75 -31.73 2.14
C THR A 459 20.59 -30.68 1.44
N GLY A 460 21.91 -30.90 1.43
CA GLY A 460 22.88 -29.98 0.84
C GLY A 460 23.54 -30.56 -0.40
N THR A 461 23.59 -29.78 -1.49
CA THR A 461 24.23 -30.17 -2.75
C THR A 461 25.17 -29.07 -3.24
N ALA A 462 26.42 -29.41 -3.54
CA ALA A 462 27.36 -28.57 -4.29
C ALA A 462 27.75 -29.33 -5.57
N THR A 463 27.57 -28.70 -6.74
CA THR A 463 27.60 -29.42 -8.03
C THR A 463 28.96 -29.34 -8.73
N SER A 464 29.50 -28.13 -8.90
CA SER A 464 30.75 -27.88 -9.63
C SER A 464 31.76 -27.02 -8.87
N GLY A 465 31.35 -26.37 -7.77
CA GLY A 465 32.23 -25.58 -6.91
C GLY A 465 33.12 -26.44 -5.99
N ASN A 466 34.13 -25.81 -5.36
CA ASN A 466 34.96 -26.43 -4.32
C ASN A 466 34.22 -26.61 -2.97
N GLY A 467 32.92 -26.29 -2.93
CA GLY A 467 32.10 -26.29 -1.74
C GLY A 467 31.68 -27.67 -1.25
N SER A 468 31.30 -27.76 0.02
CA SER A 468 30.69 -28.97 0.59
C SER A 468 29.19 -29.03 0.31
N GLY A 469 28.62 -30.25 0.27
CA GLY A 469 27.16 -30.43 0.28
C GLY A 469 26.52 -29.64 1.43
#